data_AF-A0A8T5NSU2-F1
#
_entry.id   AF-A0A8T5NSU2-F1
#
_cell.length_a   1.000
_cell.length_b   1.000
_cell.length_c   1.000
_cell.angle_alpha   90.00
_cell.angle_beta   90.00
_cell.angle_gamma   90.00
#
_symmetry.space_group_name_H-M   'P 1'
#
loop_
_entity.id
_entity.type
_entity.pdbx_description
1 polymer ?
#
loop_
_entity_poly.entity_id
_entity_poly.type
_entity_poly.pdbx_seq_one_letter_code
_entity_poly.pdbx_strand_id
1 'polypeptide(L)'
;MQEQVDERVSARFEKAMMEKVDKEVRKRGYPNRSEFLRRATEAYLEAIENENTLTVELSPLLKGFIKEMVDRGYYTTPKKAIEDAITHYFTSARFKEVRNAATHMEVVTGKKVEADLDNSASRQIVKP
;
A
#
# COMPACT_ATOMS: atom_id res chain seq x y z
N MET A 1 34.03 20.29 -1.21
CA MET A 1 33.33 18.99 -1.25
C MET A 1 33.29 18.50 0.18
N GLN A 2 32.12 18.48 0.82
CA GLN A 2 31.98 17.86 2.15
C GLN A 2 31.92 16.35 1.94
N GLU A 3 32.86 15.62 2.53
CA GLU A 3 32.81 14.16 2.62
C GLU A 3 31.54 13.79 3.40
N GLN A 4 30.63 13.03 2.77
CA GLN A 4 29.60 12.31 3.51
C GLN A 4 30.32 11.30 4.39
N VAL A 5 30.42 11.60 5.68
CA VAL A 5 30.86 10.64 6.69
C VAL A 5 29.80 9.55 6.73
N ASP A 6 30.14 8.34 6.29
CA ASP A 6 29.30 7.16 6.45
C ASP A 6 29.05 6.94 7.96
N GLU A 7 27.88 7.36 8.45
CA GLU A 7 27.52 7.21 9.86
C GLU A 7 27.44 5.71 10.20
N ARG A 8 28.35 5.26 11.09
CA ARG A 8 28.40 3.88 11.53
C ARG A 8 27.50 3.66 12.74
N VAL A 9 26.52 2.79 12.60
CA VAL A 9 25.64 2.36 13.69
C VAL A 9 26.13 1.02 14.27
N SER A 10 26.17 0.91 15.60
CA SER A 10 26.42 -0.36 16.30
C SER A 10 25.25 -0.70 17.21
N ALA A 11 24.82 -1.96 17.21
CA ALA A 11 23.74 -2.46 18.07
C ALA A 11 24.18 -3.74 18.77
N ARG A 12 23.71 -3.94 20.01
CA ARG A 12 23.96 -5.15 20.79
C ARG A 12 22.84 -6.15 20.58
N PHE A 13 23.21 -7.39 20.31
CA PHE A 13 22.27 -8.50 20.14
C PHE A 13 22.59 -9.61 21.13
N GLU A 14 21.55 -10.33 21.54
CA GLU A 14 21.73 -11.56 22.30
C GLU A 14 22.44 -12.62 21.45
N LYS A 15 23.23 -13.48 22.10
CA LYS A 15 23.99 -14.53 21.43
C LYS A 15 23.09 -15.46 20.59
N ALA A 16 21.97 -15.90 21.16
CA ALA A 16 21.02 -16.78 20.49
C ALA A 16 20.42 -16.15 19.23
N MET A 17 20.25 -14.82 19.21
CA MET A 17 19.77 -14.10 18.03
C MET A 17 20.84 -14.05 16.94
N MET A 18 22.10 -13.79 17.32
CA MET A 18 23.21 -13.79 16.35
C MET A 18 23.46 -15.15 15.72
N GLU A 19 23.23 -16.25 16.45
CA GLU A 19 23.30 -17.61 15.91
C GLU A 19 22.22 -17.86 14.84
N LYS A 20 21.01 -17.32 15.03
CA LYS A 20 19.96 -17.37 14.00
C LYS A 20 20.34 -16.53 12.77
N VAL A 21 20.89 -15.34 12.97
CA VAL A 21 21.38 -14.48 11.89
C VAL A 21 22.47 -15.19 11.09
N ASP A 22 23.43 -15.82 11.75
CA ASP A 22 24.50 -16.59 11.10
C ASP A 22 23.99 -17.73 10.23
N LYS A 23 22.98 -18.45 10.73
CA LYS A 23 22.33 -19.51 9.98
C LYS A 23 21.68 -18.98 8.71
N GLU A 24 20.97 -17.85 8.79
CA GLU A 24 20.31 -17.23 7.63
C GLU A 24 21.31 -16.60 6.64
N VAL A 25 22.38 -15.97 7.12
CA VAL A 25 23.47 -15.43 6.29
C VAL A 25 24.07 -16.53 5.43
N ARG A 26 24.40 -17.68 6.04
CA ARG A 26 24.96 -18.84 5.32
C ARG A 26 23.96 -19.44 4.35
N LYS A 27 22.70 -19.62 4.78
CA LYS A 27 21.65 -20.24 3.96
C LYS A 27 21.33 -19.43 2.71
N ARG A 28 21.35 -18.10 2.81
CA ARG A 28 20.99 -17.19 1.72
C ARG A 28 22.21 -16.67 0.94
N GLY A 29 23.42 -17.06 1.31
CA GLY A 29 24.65 -16.69 0.60
C GLY A 29 25.04 -15.22 0.75
N TYR A 30 24.71 -14.57 1.87
CA TYR A 30 25.15 -13.20 2.13
C TYR A 30 26.65 -13.17 2.47
N PRO A 31 27.40 -12.15 2.02
CA PRO A 31 28.84 -12.09 2.23
C PRO A 31 29.21 -11.75 3.68
N ASN A 32 28.35 -11.02 4.41
CA ASN A 32 28.53 -10.75 5.83
C ASN A 32 27.20 -10.49 6.54
N ARG A 33 27.25 -10.52 7.88
CA ARG A 33 26.09 -10.25 8.76
C ARG A 33 25.52 -8.85 8.58
N SER A 34 26.38 -7.86 8.40
CA SER A 34 25.97 -6.45 8.29
C SER A 34 25.13 -6.19 7.05
N GLU A 35 25.46 -6.82 5.92
CA GLU A 35 24.67 -6.71 4.70
C GLU A 35 23.31 -7.39 4.84
N PHE A 36 23.27 -8.58 5.45
CA PHE A 36 22.02 -9.25 5.76
C PHE A 36 21.12 -8.38 6.65
N LEU A 37 21.68 -7.83 7.74
CA LEU A 37 20.93 -6.99 8.66
C LEU A 37 20.44 -5.71 7.98
N ARG A 38 21.25 -5.07 7.13
CA ARG A 38 20.85 -3.89 6.36
C ARG A 38 19.63 -4.19 5.49
N ARG A 39 19.68 -5.25 4.68
CA ARG A 39 18.56 -5.63 3.81
C ARG A 39 17.33 -6.07 4.61
N ALA A 40 17.52 -6.75 5.73
CA ALA A 40 16.43 -7.16 6.60
C ALA A 40 15.73 -5.94 7.22
N THR A 41 16.49 -4.93 7.63
CA THR A 41 15.95 -3.67 8.15
C THR A 41 15.22 -2.88 7.06
N GLU A 42 15.81 -2.75 5.86
CA GLU A 42 15.17 -2.10 4.70
C GLU A 42 13.84 -2.78 4.35
N ALA A 43 13.84 -4.11 4.22
CA ALA A 43 12.63 -4.87 3.92
C ALA A 43 11.56 -4.75 5.02
N TYR A 44 11.97 -4.66 6.28
CA TYR A 44 11.04 -4.46 7.39
C TYR A 44 10.44 -3.05 7.40
N LEU A 45 11.24 -2.02 7.11
CA LEU A 45 10.76 -0.65 6.99
C LEU A 45 9.82 -0.48 5.79
N GLU A 46 10.17 -1.06 4.64
CA GLU A 46 9.30 -1.12 3.46
C GLU A 46 7.99 -1.86 3.78
N ALA A 47 8.06 -2.97 4.55
CA ALA A 47 6.86 -3.68 4.97
C ALA A 47 5.99 -2.83 5.89
N ILE A 48 6.56 -2.07 6.83
CA ILE A 48 5.81 -1.14 7.69
C ILE A 48 5.17 -0.02 6.86
N GLU A 49 5.91 0.58 5.93
CA GLU A 49 5.37 1.62 5.04
C GLU A 49 4.20 1.09 4.21
N ASN A 50 4.30 -0.18 3.78
CA ASN A 50 3.30 -0.83 2.96
C ASN A 50 2.17 -1.52 3.76
N GLU A 51 2.26 -1.65 5.08
CA GLU A 51 1.31 -2.41 5.92
C GLU A 51 -0.13 -1.87 5.80
N ASN A 52 -0.29 -0.58 5.47
CA ASN A 52 -1.59 0.06 5.23
C ASN A 52 -1.77 0.56 3.79
N THR A 53 -0.97 0.06 2.83
CA THR A 53 -1.08 0.48 1.43
C THR A 53 -2.09 -0.38 0.69
N LEU A 54 -3.19 0.25 0.26
CA LEU A 54 -4.15 -0.37 -0.64
C LEU A 54 -3.69 -0.11 -2.08
N THR A 55 -3.31 -1.17 -2.80
CA THR A 55 -2.92 -1.05 -4.20
C THR A 55 -4.18 -0.90 -5.06
N VAL A 56 -4.41 0.30 -5.58
CA VAL A 56 -5.54 0.59 -6.48
C VAL A 56 -5.03 0.71 -7.91
N GLU A 57 -5.55 -0.14 -8.80
CA GLU A 57 -5.31 0.05 -10.23
C GLU A 57 -6.21 1.15 -10.79
N LEU A 58 -5.59 2.24 -11.23
CA LEU A 58 -6.31 3.34 -11.88
C LEU A 58 -6.50 3.06 -13.38
N SER A 59 -7.72 3.31 -13.86
CA SER A 59 -8.05 3.30 -15.29
C SER A 59 -7.10 4.20 -16.10
N PRO A 60 -6.71 3.81 -17.33
CA PRO A 60 -5.88 4.63 -18.22
C PRO A 60 -6.43 6.04 -18.44
N LEU A 61 -7.75 6.19 -18.50
CA LEU A 61 -8.43 7.48 -18.66
C LEU A 61 -8.18 8.38 -17.44
N LEU A 62 -8.28 7.81 -16.23
CA LEU A 62 -8.05 8.54 -14.99
C LEU A 62 -6.57 8.95 -14.86
N LYS A 63 -5.65 8.07 -15.26
CA LYS A 63 -4.21 8.38 -15.31
C LYS A 63 -3.91 9.54 -16.26
N GLY A 64 -4.54 9.58 -17.43
CA GLY A 64 -4.44 10.68 -18.38
C GLY A 64 -4.92 12.00 -17.78
N PHE A 65 -6.08 11.98 -17.11
CA PHE A 65 -6.64 13.15 -16.44
C PHE A 65 -5.75 13.68 -15.30
N ILE A 66 -5.24 12.79 -14.44
CA ILE A 66 -4.32 13.16 -13.35
C ILE A 66 -3.06 13.81 -13.92
N LYS A 67 -2.50 13.24 -14.99
CA LYS A 67 -1.31 13.78 -15.64
C LYS A 67 -1.57 15.21 -16.14
N GLU A 68 -2.69 15.44 -16.81
CA GLU A 68 -3.07 16.77 -17.30
C GLU A 68 -3.22 17.79 -16.16
N MET A 69 -3.78 17.40 -15.01
CA MET A 69 -3.89 18.29 -13.86
C MET A 69 -2.53 18.66 -13.26
N VAL A 70 -1.57 17.73 -13.26
CA VAL A 70 -0.19 17.98 -12.81
C VAL A 70 0.54 18.87 -13.82
N ASP A 71 0.44 18.58 -15.12
CA ASP A 71 1.10 19.34 -16.20
C ASP A 71 0.60 20.80 -16.24
N ARG A 72 -0.68 21.03 -15.91
CA ARG A 72 -1.28 22.37 -15.80
C ARG A 72 -0.98 23.08 -14.46
N GLY A 73 -0.28 22.41 -13.54
CA GLY A 73 0.17 22.99 -12.28
C GLY A 73 -0.87 23.00 -11.14
N TYR A 74 -2.01 22.32 -11.29
CA TYR A 74 -2.99 22.20 -10.21
C TYR A 74 -2.46 21.36 -9.04
N TYR A 75 -1.59 20.38 -9.34
CA TYR A 75 -0.96 19.53 -8.34
C TYR A 75 0.54 19.44 -8.57
N THR A 76 1.30 19.36 -7.47
CA THR A 76 2.76 19.23 -7.51
C THR A 76 3.22 17.85 -7.96
N THR A 77 2.44 16.81 -7.68
CA THR A 77 2.73 15.43 -8.06
C THR A 77 1.45 14.65 -8.33
N PRO A 78 1.49 13.59 -9.16
CA PRO A 78 0.35 12.69 -9.38
C PRO A 78 -0.16 12.06 -8.08
N LYS A 79 0.75 11.71 -7.16
CA LYS A 79 0.41 11.15 -5.85
C LYS A 79 -0.50 12.11 -5.06
N LYS A 80 -0.12 13.39 -4.99
CA LYS A 80 -0.91 14.39 -4.27
C LYS A 80 -2.29 14.61 -4.90
N ALA A 81 -2.39 14.57 -6.23
CA ALA A 81 -3.67 14.64 -6.93
C ALA A 81 -4.59 13.46 -6.58
N ILE A 82 -4.04 12.25 -6.47
CA ILE A 82 -4.79 11.04 -6.10
C ILE A 82 -5.22 11.10 -4.63
N GLU A 83 -4.32 11.46 -3.73
CA GLU A 83 -4.61 11.59 -2.29
C GLU A 83 -5.73 12.61 -2.05
N ASP A 84 -5.61 13.79 -2.64
CA ASP A 84 -6.59 14.88 -2.53
C ASP A 84 -7.96 14.46 -3.09
N ALA A 85 -7.98 13.80 -4.25
CA ALA A 85 -9.19 13.24 -4.82
C ALA A 85 -9.84 12.21 -3.89
N ILE A 86 -9.07 11.29 -3.31
CA ILE A 86 -9.62 10.27 -2.40
C ILE A 86 -10.18 10.93 -1.13
N THR A 87 -9.42 11.84 -0.52
CA THR A 87 -9.79 12.51 0.73
C THR A 87 -11.06 13.36 0.59
N HIS A 88 -11.23 14.06 -0.54
CA HIS A 88 -12.35 14.97 -0.72
C HIS A 88 -13.55 14.35 -1.46
N TYR A 89 -13.35 13.32 -2.28
CA TYR A 89 -14.42 12.72 -3.06
C TYR A 89 -15.19 11.64 -2.29
N PHE A 90 -14.50 10.76 -1.55
CA PHE A 90 -15.13 9.65 -0.82
C PHE A 90 -15.70 10.10 0.54
N THR A 91 -16.66 11.02 0.50
CA THR A 91 -17.45 11.37 1.68
C THR A 91 -18.67 10.45 1.81
N SER A 92 -19.14 10.22 3.04
CA SER A 92 -20.34 9.40 3.30
C SER A 92 -21.60 9.94 2.60
N ALA A 93 -21.69 11.26 2.43
CA ALA A 93 -22.74 11.92 1.66
C ALA A 93 -22.65 11.58 0.16
N ARG A 94 -21.47 11.72 -0.45
CA ARG A 94 -21.24 11.39 -1.86
C ARG A 94 -21.40 9.89 -2.14
N PHE A 95 -21.01 9.03 -1.20
CA PHE A 95 -21.22 7.58 -1.34
C PHE A 95 -22.72 7.22 -1.40
N LYS A 96 -23.57 7.89 -0.60
CA LYS A 96 -25.03 7.72 -0.68
C LYS A 96 -25.59 8.23 -2.02
N GLU A 97 -25.11 9.36 -2.52
CA GLU A 97 -25.51 9.89 -3.83
C GLU A 97 -25.11 8.96 -4.98
N VAL A 98 -23.86 8.48 -5.01
CA VAL A 98 -23.37 7.56 -6.04
C VAL A 98 -24.11 6.23 -5.97
N ARG A 99 -24.36 5.72 -4.76
CA ARG A 99 -25.18 4.51 -4.57
C ARG A 99 -26.59 4.72 -5.11
N ASN A 100 -27.27 5.80 -4.72
CA ASN A 100 -28.62 6.09 -5.22
C ASN A 100 -28.64 6.26 -6.74
N ALA A 101 -27.66 6.94 -7.33
CA ALA A 101 -27.54 7.09 -8.78
C ALA A 101 -27.30 5.74 -9.48
N ALA A 102 -26.50 4.85 -8.90
CA ALA A 102 -26.29 3.50 -9.41
C ALA A 102 -27.58 2.65 -9.33
N THR A 103 -28.32 2.70 -8.21
CA THR A 103 -29.62 2.02 -8.10
C THR A 103 -30.65 2.60 -9.06
N HIS A 104 -30.65 3.92 -9.30
CA HIS A 104 -31.53 4.55 -10.29
C HIS A 104 -31.15 4.16 -11.72
N MET A 105 -29.86 4.04 -12.04
CA MET A 105 -29.42 3.50 -13.34
C MET A 105 -29.81 2.03 -13.52
N GLU A 106 -29.75 1.22 -12.46
CA GLU A 106 -30.20 -0.18 -12.44
C GLU A 106 -31.69 -0.29 -12.77
N VAL A 107 -32.51 0.59 -12.17
CA VAL A 107 -33.97 0.67 -12.44
C VAL A 107 -34.27 1.13 -13.86
N VAL A 108 -33.50 2.06 -14.42
CA VAL A 108 -33.72 2.62 -15.77
C VAL A 108 -33.23 1.69 -16.88
N THR A 109 -32.21 0.87 -16.63
CA THR A 109 -31.61 -0.02 -17.66
C THR A 109 -32.05 -1.48 -17.57
N GLY A 110 -32.80 -1.87 -16.53
CA GLY A 110 -33.36 -3.21 -16.36
C GLY A 110 -32.33 -4.34 -16.21
N LYS A 111 -31.04 -4.01 -16.09
CA LYS A 111 -29.96 -4.98 -15.85
C LYS A 111 -29.52 -4.87 -14.40
N LYS A 112 -29.81 -5.91 -13.62
CA LYS A 112 -29.16 -6.16 -12.32
C LYS A 112 -27.65 -6.14 -12.52
N VAL A 113 -26.96 -5.20 -11.89
CA VAL A 113 -25.52 -5.28 -11.69
C VAL A 113 -25.34 -5.87 -10.31
N GLU A 114 -25.28 -7.19 -10.22
CA GLU A 114 -24.91 -7.87 -8.98
C GLU A 114 -23.46 -7.48 -8.68
N ALA A 115 -23.29 -6.53 -7.77
CA ALA A 115 -22.03 -6.34 -7.08
C ALA A 115 -21.88 -7.54 -6.15
N ASP A 116 -21.24 -8.60 -6.64
CA ASP A 116 -20.72 -9.68 -5.81
C ASP A 116 -19.71 -9.08 -4.83
N LEU A 117 -20.22 -8.66 -3.67
CA LEU A 117 -19.44 -8.54 -2.46
C LEU A 117 -19.33 -9.96 -1.92
N ASP A 118 -18.34 -10.70 -2.41
CA ASP A 118 -17.94 -11.96 -1.82
C ASP A 118 -17.63 -11.71 -0.33
N ASN A 119 -18.58 -12.13 0.50
CA ASN A 119 -18.51 -12.19 1.94
C ASN A 119 -17.36 -13.12 2.34
N SER A 120 -16.14 -12.60 2.32
CA SER A 120 -14.99 -13.16 3.02
C SER A 120 -15.02 -12.79 4.50
N ALA A 121 -16.21 -12.88 5.11
CA ALA A 121 -16.39 -12.95 6.55
C ALA A 121 -16.56 -14.43 6.93
N SER A 122 -15.46 -15.19 6.78
CA SER A 122 -15.30 -16.54 7.31
C SER A 122 -15.41 -16.50 8.84
N ARG A 123 -16.63 -16.50 9.38
CA ARG A 123 -16.88 -16.87 10.77
C ARG A 123 -16.78 -18.39 10.89
N GLN A 124 -15.59 -18.86 11.22
CA GLN A 124 -15.34 -20.23 11.63
C GLN A 124 -15.73 -20.43 13.11
N ILE A 125 -16.55 -21.47 13.34
CA ILE A 125 -16.69 -22.32 14.55
C ILE A 125 -17.51 -21.67 15.68
N VAL A 126 -18.55 -22.30 16.27
CA VAL A 126 -18.57 -23.55 17.05
C VAL A 126 -19.92 -24.29 16.89
N LYS A 127 -19.87 -25.62 16.68
CA LYS A 127 -21.04 -26.53 16.74
C LYS A 127 -21.30 -26.96 18.20
N PRO A 128 -22.55 -27.31 18.54
CA PRO A 128 -23.08 -27.39 19.91
C PRO A 128 -22.40 -28.42 20.81
#